data_AF-A0A521MCI6-F1
#
_entry.id   AF-A0A521MCI6-F1
#
_cell.length_a   1.000
_cell.length_b   1.000
_cell.length_c   1.000
_cell.angle_alpha   90.00
_cell.angle_beta   90.00
_cell.angle_gamma   90.00
#
_symmetry.space_group_name_H-M   'P 1'
#
loop_
_entity.id
_entity.type
_entity.pdbx_description
1 polymer ?
#
loop_
_entity_poly.entity_id
_entity_poly.type
_entity_poly.pdbx_seq_one_letter_code
_entity_poly.pdbx_strand_id
1 'polypeptide(L)'
;MSDSPKLLALRKSLAEASDGAAPEDSKKLAHAAIAQILMAIESGVCPLGDWERRCLAAAITSLRGGKTNEARTRARQALWPDENRRNAAVSKFPPRPGMLTLDELKREFAAALAMPGRARPGGNPA
;
A
#
# COMPACT_ATOMS: atom_id res chain seq x y z
N MET A 1 19.12 7.20 12.32
CA MET A 1 18.17 8.33 12.26
C MET A 1 17.03 7.97 13.18
N SER A 2 16.75 8.76 14.22
CA SER A 2 15.63 8.50 15.13
C SER A 2 14.32 8.69 14.37
N ASP A 3 13.43 7.69 14.40
CA ASP A 3 12.10 7.82 13.83
C ASP A 3 11.37 9.02 14.46
N SER A 4 10.84 9.91 13.63
CA SER A 4 10.01 11.02 14.09
C SER A 4 8.78 10.48 14.86
N PRO A 5 8.33 11.12 15.95
CA PRO A 5 7.13 10.70 16.67
C PRO A 5 5.89 10.57 15.77
N LYS A 6 5.83 11.36 14.68
CA LYS A 6 4.77 11.25 13.66
C LYS A 6 4.84 9.93 12.87
N LEU A 7 6.04 9.45 12.57
CA LEU A 7 6.26 8.18 11.87
C LEU A 7 5.94 6.98 12.77
N LEU A 8 6.30 7.06 14.05
CA LEU A 8 5.91 6.05 15.05
C LEU A 8 4.39 5.99 15.24
N ALA A 9 3.72 7.14 15.32
CA ALA A 9 2.26 7.21 15.41
C ALA A 9 1.57 6.60 14.17
N LEU A 10 2.07 6.90 12.97
CA LEU A 10 1.58 6.32 11.72
C LEU A 10 1.74 4.80 11.70
N ARG A 11 2.93 4.29 12.08
CA ARG A 11 3.21 2.86 12.20
C ARG A 11 2.25 2.15 13.15
N LYS A 12 1.98 2.75 14.32
CA LYS A 12 1.06 2.20 15.32
C LYS A 12 -0.39 2.17 14.81
N SER A 13 -0.87 3.27 14.23
CA SER A 13 -2.22 3.36 13.68
C SER A 13 -2.50 2.30 12.60
N LEU A 14 -1.53 2.04 11.72
CA LEU A 14 -1.66 1.00 10.71
C LEU A 14 -1.52 -0.43 11.26
N ALA A 15 -0.96 -0.60 12.46
CA ALA A 15 -0.82 -1.89 13.12
C ALA A 15 -2.07 -2.35 13.86
N GLU A 16 -2.74 -1.42 14.54
CA GLU A 16 -3.94 -1.72 15.32
C GLU A 16 -5.14 -2.09 14.43
N ALA A 17 -5.17 -1.63 13.18
CA ALA A 17 -6.27 -1.88 12.25
C ALA A 17 -6.30 -3.31 11.64
N SER A 18 -5.59 -4.30 12.22
CA SER A 18 -5.31 -5.59 11.58
C SER A 18 -6.09 -6.80 12.11
N ASP A 19 -6.72 -6.71 13.28
CA ASP A 19 -7.31 -7.88 13.94
C ASP A 19 -8.78 -8.08 13.52
N GLY A 20 -9.10 -9.22 12.88
CA GLY A 20 -10.48 -9.72 12.72
C GLY A 20 -11.39 -9.06 11.67
N ALA A 21 -10.90 -8.17 10.82
CA ALA A 21 -11.77 -7.42 9.88
C ALA A 21 -12.36 -8.30 8.75
N ALA A 22 -13.67 -8.15 8.49
CA ALA A 22 -14.38 -8.81 7.40
C ALA A 22 -13.77 -8.45 6.00
N PRO A 23 -14.06 -9.21 4.93
CA PRO A 23 -13.48 -8.97 3.60
C PRO A 23 -13.78 -7.57 3.03
N GLU A 24 -14.97 -7.04 3.27
CA GLU A 24 -15.35 -5.68 2.86
C GLU A 24 -14.59 -4.60 3.64
N ASP A 25 -14.38 -4.82 4.93
CA ASP A 25 -13.57 -3.94 5.78
C ASP A 25 -12.09 -4.03 5.42
N SER A 26 -11.60 -5.20 5.01
CA SER A 26 -10.23 -5.40 4.55
C SER A 26 -9.91 -4.55 3.32
N LYS A 27 -10.89 -4.33 2.42
CA LYS A 27 -10.72 -3.42 1.28
C LYS A 27 -10.62 -1.96 1.73
N LYS A 28 -11.52 -1.52 2.60
CA LYS A 28 -11.50 -0.15 3.17
C LYS A 28 -10.20 0.11 3.94
N LEU A 29 -9.73 -0.86 4.71
CA LEU A 29 -8.48 -0.79 5.46
C LEU A 29 -7.25 -0.71 4.55
N ALA A 30 -7.22 -1.48 3.46
CA ALA A 30 -6.15 -1.38 2.48
C ALA A 30 -6.14 -0.01 1.78
N HIS A 31 -7.31 0.52 1.42
CA HIS A 31 -7.45 1.86 0.84
C HIS A 31 -6.96 2.94 1.81
N ALA A 32 -7.45 2.90 3.05
CA ALA A 32 -7.09 3.86 4.09
C ALA A 32 -5.59 3.83 4.37
N ALA A 33 -4.98 2.63 4.44
CA ALA A 33 -3.54 2.49 4.67
C ALA A 33 -2.71 3.14 3.56
N ILE A 34 -3.02 2.85 2.29
CA ILE A 34 -2.30 3.43 1.15
C ILE A 34 -2.48 4.95 1.12
N ALA A 35 -3.71 5.44 1.34
CA ALA A 35 -4.00 6.87 1.38
C ALA A 35 -3.23 7.60 2.51
N GLN A 36 -3.21 7.04 3.72
CA GLN A 36 -2.49 7.60 4.85
C GLN A 36 -0.99 7.68 4.59
N ILE A 37 -0.40 6.65 3.97
CA ILE A 37 1.03 6.66 3.64
C ILE A 37 1.34 7.71 2.56
N LEU A 38 0.51 7.83 1.52
CA LEU A 38 0.69 8.86 0.50
C LEU A 38 0.62 10.28 1.10
N MET A 39 -0.33 10.53 2.00
CA MET A 39 -0.42 11.82 2.72
C MET A 39 0.76 12.05 3.67
N ALA A 40 1.25 11.00 4.33
CA ALA A 40 2.44 11.10 5.18
C ALA A 40 3.68 11.49 4.37
N ILE A 41 3.82 10.95 3.16
CA ILE A 41 4.90 11.32 2.25
C ILE A 41 4.75 12.76 1.76
N GLU A 42 3.53 13.16 1.36
CA GLU A 42 3.21 14.52 0.92
C GLU A 42 3.51 15.58 2.01
N SER A 43 3.21 15.25 3.27
CA SER A 43 3.45 16.13 4.42
C SER A 43 4.88 16.06 4.97
N GLY A 44 5.77 15.29 4.35
CA GLY A 44 7.16 15.15 4.76
C GLY A 44 7.38 14.33 6.05
N VAL A 45 6.40 13.52 6.46
CA VAL A 45 6.53 12.61 7.61
C VAL A 45 7.47 11.45 7.31
N CYS A 46 7.48 10.96 6.07
CA CYS A 46 8.47 9.98 5.59
C CYS A 46 8.92 10.30 4.15
N PRO A 47 10.17 9.97 3.78
CA PRO A 47 10.69 10.26 2.45
C PRO A 47 10.15 9.28 1.39
N LEU A 48 10.00 9.75 0.14
CA LEU A 48 9.73 8.88 -1.01
C LEU A 48 11.03 8.37 -1.64
N GLY A 49 11.68 7.42 -0.98
CA GLY A 49 12.84 6.71 -1.53
C GLY A 49 12.46 5.65 -2.57
N ASP A 50 13.47 4.96 -3.11
CA ASP A 50 13.27 3.83 -4.03
C ASP A 50 12.45 2.70 -3.39
N TRP A 51 12.68 2.44 -2.11
CA TRP A 51 11.99 1.39 -1.38
C TRP A 51 10.50 1.68 -1.22
N GLU A 52 10.18 2.86 -0.69
CA GLU A 52 8.82 3.31 -0.43
C GLU A 52 8.01 3.34 -1.72
N ARG A 53 8.64 3.82 -2.80
CA ARG A 53 8.08 3.84 -4.15
C ARG A 53 7.76 2.45 -4.67
N ARG A 54 8.67 1.47 -4.52
CA ARG A 54 8.41 0.07 -4.90
C ARG A 54 7.30 -0.55 -4.07
N CYS A 55 7.29 -0.33 -2.76
CA CYS A 55 6.23 -0.79 -1.85
C CYS A 55 4.87 -0.26 -2.29
N LEU A 56 4.76 1.05 -2.56
CA LEU A 56 3.51 1.69 -2.96
C LEU A 56 3.05 1.26 -4.37
N ALA A 57 3.96 1.20 -5.35
CA ALA A 57 3.64 0.68 -6.68
C ALA A 57 3.13 -0.76 -6.63
N ALA A 58 3.77 -1.61 -5.82
CA ALA A 58 3.36 -2.99 -5.62
C ALA A 58 2.02 -3.09 -4.86
N ALA A 59 1.76 -2.18 -3.92
CA ALA A 59 0.49 -2.11 -3.18
C ALA A 59 -0.67 -1.73 -4.11
N ILE A 60 -0.51 -0.66 -4.90
CA ILE A 60 -1.52 -0.20 -5.87
C ILE A 60 -1.79 -1.28 -6.92
N THR A 61 -0.75 -1.99 -7.38
CA THR A 61 -0.91 -3.10 -8.33
C THR A 61 -1.70 -4.26 -7.72
N SER A 62 -1.42 -4.66 -6.48
CA SER A 62 -2.22 -5.68 -5.79
C SER A 62 -3.65 -5.22 -5.56
N LEU A 63 -3.87 -3.94 -5.27
CA LEU A 63 -5.20 -3.38 -5.08
C LEU A 63 -6.02 -3.50 -6.37
N ARG A 64 -5.43 -3.12 -7.51
CA ARG A 64 -6.05 -3.26 -8.84
C ARG A 64 -6.38 -4.72 -9.17
N GLY A 65 -5.57 -5.67 -8.67
CA GLY A 65 -5.81 -7.11 -8.80
C GLY A 65 -6.83 -7.70 -7.82
N GLY A 66 -7.47 -6.89 -6.97
CA GLY A 66 -8.41 -7.36 -5.94
C GLY A 66 -7.74 -8.02 -4.74
N LYS A 67 -6.40 -7.95 -4.63
CA LYS A 67 -5.62 -8.56 -3.55
C LYS A 67 -5.42 -7.58 -2.40
N THR A 68 -6.49 -7.27 -1.68
CA THR A 68 -6.53 -6.24 -0.63
C THR A 68 -5.56 -6.50 0.52
N ASN A 69 -5.45 -7.75 0.98
CA ASN A 69 -4.49 -8.12 2.04
C ASN A 69 -3.04 -7.93 1.58
N GLU A 70 -2.69 -8.36 0.36
CA GLU A 70 -1.35 -8.11 -0.19
C GLU A 70 -1.07 -6.61 -0.35
N ALA A 71 -2.05 -5.85 -0.83
CA ALA A 71 -1.93 -4.40 -0.99
C ALA A 71 -1.62 -3.71 0.34
N ARG A 72 -2.34 -4.09 1.42
CA ARG A 72 -2.12 -3.58 2.77
C ARG A 72 -0.73 -3.95 3.29
N THR A 73 -0.32 -5.21 3.17
CA THR A 73 0.99 -5.67 3.63
C THR A 73 2.12 -4.92 2.92
N ARG A 74 2.03 -4.76 1.60
CA ARG A 74 3.04 -4.02 0.81
C ARG A 74 3.07 -2.54 1.14
N ALA A 75 1.92 -1.92 1.37
CA ALA A 75 1.85 -0.53 1.80
C ALA A 75 2.56 -0.35 3.15
N ARG A 76 2.28 -1.24 4.12
CA ARG A 76 2.92 -1.23 5.43
C ARG A 76 4.44 -1.37 5.31
N GLN A 77 4.95 -2.24 4.44
CA GLN A 77 6.40 -2.39 4.20
C GLN A 77 7.12 -1.08 3.83
N ALA A 78 6.42 -0.09 3.26
CA ALA A 78 7.01 1.23 3.00
C ALA A 78 7.45 1.95 4.28
N LEU A 79 6.82 1.67 5.42
CA LEU A 79 7.14 2.35 6.69
C LEU A 79 8.25 1.69 7.48
N TRP A 80 8.64 0.44 7.16
CA TRP A 80 9.68 -0.31 7.89
C TRP A 80 10.76 -0.81 6.90
N PRO A 81 11.54 0.11 6.28
CA PRO A 81 12.54 -0.25 5.28
C PRO A 81 13.65 -1.15 5.83
N ASP A 82 14.17 -0.88 7.03
CA ASP A 82 15.27 -1.67 7.61
C ASP A 82 14.86 -3.13 7.89
N GLU A 83 13.63 -3.34 8.38
CA GLU A 83 13.11 -4.68 8.69
C GLU A 83 12.70 -5.45 7.42
N ASN A 84 12.22 -4.76 6.38
CA ASN A 84 11.63 -5.41 5.21
C ASN A 84 12.53 -5.46 3.97
N ARG A 85 13.58 -4.64 3.87
CA ARG A 85 14.44 -4.57 2.67
C ARG A 85 15.15 -5.87 2.34
N ARG A 86 15.54 -6.66 3.35
CA ARG A 86 16.43 -7.82 3.14
C ARG A 86 15.72 -9.03 2.52
N ASN A 87 14.41 -9.17 2.69
CA ASN A 87 13.70 -10.40 2.28
C ASN A 87 12.33 -10.19 1.60
N ALA A 88 11.86 -8.95 1.38
CA ALA A 88 10.56 -8.79 0.74
C ALA A 88 10.62 -9.01 -0.77
N ALA A 89 9.62 -9.73 -1.31
CA ALA A 89 9.39 -9.86 -2.75
C ALA A 89 9.25 -8.51 -3.48
N VAL A 90 8.92 -7.44 -2.74
CA VAL A 90 8.90 -6.05 -3.23
C VAL A 90 10.25 -5.56 -3.74
N SER A 91 11.37 -6.08 -3.23
CA SER A 91 12.71 -5.74 -3.73
C SER A 91 12.88 -6.04 -5.22
N LYS A 92 12.17 -7.07 -5.71
CA LYS A 92 12.15 -7.51 -7.11
C LYS A 92 11.00 -6.89 -7.92
N PHE A 93 10.18 -6.02 -7.33
CA PHE A 93 9.05 -5.40 -8.02
C PHE A 93 9.53 -4.12 -8.73
N PRO A 94 9.66 -4.13 -10.08
CA PRO A 94 10.04 -2.94 -10.80
C PRO A 94 8.89 -1.92 -10.74
N PRO A 95 9.14 -0.66 -10.34
CA PRO A 95 8.13 0.37 -10.46
C PRO A 95 7.85 0.59 -11.95
N ARG A 96 6.57 0.61 -12.31
CA ARG A 96 6.14 0.81 -13.70
C ARG A 96 6.36 2.26 -14.12
N PRO A 97 6.54 2.55 -15.42
CA PRO A 97 6.40 3.91 -15.93
C PRO A 97 5.05 4.49 -15.48
N GLY A 98 5.04 5.72 -14.95
CA GLY A 98 3.84 6.32 -14.35
C GLY A 98 3.60 5.97 -12.88
N MET A 99 4.58 5.41 -12.17
CA MET A 99 4.56 5.17 -10.71
C MET A 99 5.89 5.56 -10.05
N LEU A 100 6.58 6.55 -10.64
CA LEU A 100 7.88 6.98 -10.18
C LEU A 100 7.76 8.15 -9.22
N THR A 101 6.81 9.04 -9.40
CA THR A 101 6.62 10.22 -8.55
C THR A 101 5.45 10.04 -7.58
N LEU A 102 5.36 10.92 -6.58
CA LEU A 102 4.23 10.93 -5.65
C LEU A 102 2.91 11.19 -6.38
N ASP A 103 2.88 12.17 -7.30
CA ASP A 103 1.70 12.53 -8.08
C ASP A 103 1.21 11.37 -8.96
N GLU A 104 2.16 10.68 -9.59
CA GLU A 104 1.91 9.46 -10.36
C GLU A 104 1.31 8.34 -9.49
N LEU A 105 1.87 8.09 -8.31
CA LEU A 105 1.33 7.11 -7.37
C LEU A 105 -0.08 7.49 -6.90
N LYS A 106 -0.35 8.77 -6.62
CA LYS A 106 -1.69 9.27 -6.26
C LYS A 106 -2.68 9.08 -7.40
N ARG A 107 -2.29 9.39 -8.64
CA ARG A 107 -3.11 9.21 -9.84
C ARG A 107 -3.45 7.74 -10.08
N GLU A 108 -2.46 6.86 -9.99
CA GLU A 108 -2.65 5.42 -10.18
C GLU A 108 -3.47 4.80 -9.05
N PHE A 109 -3.33 5.30 -7.82
CA PHE A 109 -4.17 4.91 -6.69
C PHE A 109 -5.62 5.33 -6.91
N ALA A 110 -5.88 6.58 -7.31
CA ALA A 110 -7.22 7.03 -7.65
C ALA A 110 -7.85 6.18 -8.78
N ALA A 111 -7.07 5.85 -9.81
CA ALA A 111 -7.50 4.95 -10.87
C ALA A 111 -7.82 3.54 -10.35
N ALA A 112 -7.02 3.01 -9.41
CA ALA A 112 -7.28 1.71 -8.78
C ALA A 112 -8.54 1.71 -7.91
N LEU A 113 -8.90 2.84 -7.29
CA LEU A 113 -10.14 3.00 -6.52
C LEU A 113 -11.39 3.06 -7.41
N ALA A 114 -11.28 3.68 -8.58
CA ALA A 114 -12.36 3.81 -9.55
C ALA A 114 -12.70 2.49 -10.27
N MET A 115 -11.82 1.48 -10.19
CA MET A 115 -12.08 0.17 -10.78
C MET A 115 -13.16 -0.55 -9.97
N PRO A 116 -14.28 -0.96 -10.60
CA PRO A 116 -15.21 -1.87 -9.95
C PRO A 116 -14.42 -3.13 -9.60
N GLY A 117 -14.51 -3.56 -8.34
CA GLY A 117 -13.75 -4.71 -7.85
C GLY A 117 -13.97 -5.87 -8.82
N ARG A 118 -12.90 -6.37 -9.43
CA ARG A 118 -13.00 -7.42 -10.44
C ARG A 118 -13.72 -8.60 -9.80
N ALA A 119 -15.01 -8.75 -10.11
CA ALA A 119 -15.72 -9.98 -9.87
C ALA A 119 -14.87 -11.07 -10.54
N ARG A 120 -14.49 -12.08 -9.76
CA ARG A 120 -13.83 -13.28 -10.27
C ARG A 120 -14.61 -13.73 -11.51
N PRO A 121 -14.02 -13.80 -12.71
CA PRO A 121 -14.67 -14.52 -13.79
C PRO A 121 -14.52 -16.01 -13.45
N GLY A 122 -15.58 -16.63 -12.93
CA GLY A 122 -15.71 -18.09 -12.86
C GLY A 122 -15.86 -18.69 -11.46
N GLY A 123 -17.00 -19.35 -11.26
CA GLY A 123 -17.31 -20.23 -10.13
C GLY A 123 -18.74 -20.77 -10.20
N ASN A 124 -19.06 -21.43 -11.32
CA ASN A 124 -20.22 -22.29 -11.68
C ASN A 124 -21.50 -22.31 -10.81
N PRO A 125 -22.71 -22.16 -11.39
CA PRO A 125 -23.89 -22.83 -10.86
C PRO A 125 -23.81 -24.32 -11.23
N ALA A 126 -23.77 -25.18 -10.22
CA ALA A 126 -24.12 -26.60 -10.33
C ALA A 126 -25.28 -26.87 -9.38
#